data_AF-A0A6P1AG95-F1
#
_entry.id   AF-A0A6P1AG95-F1
#
_cell.length_a   1.000
_cell.length_b   1.000
_cell.length_c   1.000
_cell.angle_alpha   90.00
_cell.angle_beta   90.00
_cell.angle_gamma   90.00
#
_symmetry.space_group_name_H-M   'P 1'
#
loop_
_entity.id
_entity.type
_entity.pdbx_description
1 polymer ?
#
loop_
_entity_poly.entity_id
_entity_poly.type
_entity_poly.pdbx_seq_one_letter_code
_entity_poly.pdbx_strand_id
1 'polypeptide(L)'
;MELIQPTNDPNANLRKFEIAIKKLASLWQKYQPKDNLSQARKEDLLALQKVIFEYKDKFQSADLQASFWQGYFEGKSERRVMKKRANSSKLKALIDNLTSGNKQKTTDTFELGVQTGWRYARLKSYLLRIKNEQDTLQQQQLAAYGEFIAKIKEGCSDSDDLNFTF
;
A
#
# COMPACT_ATOMS: atom_id res chain seq x y z
N MET A 1 2.99 10.57 -2.42
CA MET A 1 2.17 9.79 -1.45
C MET A 1 2.95 9.76 -0.14
N GLU A 2 2.59 10.60 0.82
CA GLU A 2 3.39 10.86 2.03
C GLU A 2 3.70 9.59 2.83
N LEU A 3 4.93 9.53 3.33
CA LEU A 3 5.35 8.57 4.33
C LEU A 3 4.67 8.92 5.64
N ILE A 4 3.93 7.99 6.22
CA ILE A 4 3.46 8.12 7.61
C ILE A 4 4.70 8.23 8.49
N GLN A 5 5.03 9.46 8.91
CA GLN A 5 6.01 9.77 9.93
C GLN A 5 5.39 9.43 11.30
N PRO A 6 6.14 8.77 12.20
CA PRO A 6 5.66 8.46 13.55
C PRO A 6 5.32 9.76 14.28
N THR A 7 4.09 9.85 14.79
CA THR A 7 3.73 10.86 15.79
C THR A 7 3.64 10.20 17.17
N ASN A 8 3.97 10.94 18.22
CA ASN A 8 3.80 10.50 19.60
C ASN A 8 2.31 10.34 20.00
N ASP A 9 1.38 10.77 19.14
CA ASP A 9 -0.06 10.56 19.31
C ASP A 9 -0.52 9.29 18.53
N PRO A 10 -0.96 8.22 19.23
CA PRO A 10 -1.48 7.01 18.62
C PRO A 10 -2.77 7.22 17.81
N ASN A 11 -3.61 8.18 18.19
CA ASN A 11 -4.84 8.49 17.45
C ASN A 11 -4.51 9.16 16.12
N ALA A 12 -3.49 10.02 16.09
CA ALA A 12 -2.97 10.58 14.84
C ALA A 12 -2.37 9.49 13.93
N ASN A 13 -1.64 8.52 14.48
CA ASN A 13 -1.11 7.39 13.70
C ASN A 13 -2.26 6.54 13.10
N LEU A 14 -3.30 6.25 13.89
CA LEU A 14 -4.47 5.51 13.41
C LEU A 14 -5.19 6.25 12.27
N ARG A 15 -5.46 7.55 12.43
CA ARG A 15 -6.11 8.36 11.37
C ARG A 15 -5.29 8.37 10.09
N LYS A 16 -3.96 8.54 10.19
CA LYS A 16 -3.06 8.47 9.02
C LYS A 16 -3.11 7.11 8.35
N PHE A 17 -3.15 6.03 9.15
CA PHE A 17 -3.27 4.67 8.66
C PHE A 17 -4.61 4.45 7.93
N GLU A 18 -5.73 4.86 8.51
CA GLU A 18 -7.06 4.80 7.89
C GLU A 18 -7.10 5.48 6.52
N ILE A 19 -6.58 6.71 6.44
CA ILE A 19 -6.50 7.46 5.18
C ILE A 19 -5.65 6.69 4.16
N ALA A 20 -4.52 6.13 4.58
CA ALA A 20 -3.65 5.38 3.69
C ALA A 20 -4.32 4.09 3.17
N ILE A 21 -5.02 3.35 4.03
CA ILE A 21 -5.76 2.14 3.62
C ILE A 21 -6.92 2.47 2.70
N LYS A 22 -7.67 3.55 2.95
CA LYS A 22 -8.72 4.03 2.02
C LYS A 22 -8.16 4.33 0.63
N LYS A 23 -6.99 4.97 0.55
CA LYS A 23 -6.30 5.21 -0.73
C LYS A 23 -5.90 3.90 -1.43
N LEU A 24 -5.37 2.92 -0.70
CA LEU A 24 -5.04 1.61 -1.27
C LEU A 24 -6.29 0.87 -1.76
N ALA A 25 -7.41 0.92 -1.02
CA ALA A 25 -8.67 0.33 -1.43
C ALA A 25 -9.23 0.98 -2.71
N SER A 26 -9.16 2.32 -2.80
CA SER A 26 -9.56 3.03 -4.02
C SER A 26 -8.69 2.66 -5.22
N LEU A 27 -7.36 2.58 -5.04
CA LEU A 27 -6.45 2.10 -6.10
C LEU A 27 -6.77 0.66 -6.51
N TRP A 28 -7.04 -0.22 -5.54
CA TRP A 28 -7.45 -1.59 -5.80
C TRP A 28 -8.71 -1.65 -6.69
N GLN A 29 -9.74 -0.87 -6.34
CA GLN A 29 -11.00 -0.81 -7.09
C GLN A 29 -10.84 -0.23 -8.49
N LYS A 30 -9.94 0.76 -8.66
CA LYS A 30 -9.66 1.37 -9.96
C LYS A 30 -8.95 0.39 -10.91
N TYR A 31 -7.91 -0.28 -10.41
CA TYR A 31 -6.99 -1.03 -11.26
C TYR A 31 -7.35 -2.52 -11.39
N GLN A 32 -8.08 -3.08 -10.42
CA GLN A 32 -8.56 -4.48 -10.37
C GLN A 32 -7.58 -5.50 -10.96
N PRO A 33 -6.41 -5.69 -10.32
CA PRO A 33 -5.37 -6.55 -10.86
C PRO A 33 -5.88 -8.00 -10.97
N LYS A 34 -5.57 -8.68 -12.07
CA LYS A 34 -5.94 -10.08 -12.34
C LYS A 34 -4.72 -11.02 -12.44
N ASP A 35 -3.56 -10.57 -11.97
CA ASP A 35 -2.34 -11.40 -11.99
C ASP A 35 -2.37 -12.48 -10.89
N ASN A 36 -1.37 -13.36 -10.90
CA ASN A 36 -1.22 -14.45 -9.94
C ASN A 36 -0.98 -14.00 -8.48
N LEU A 37 -0.63 -12.73 -8.24
CA LEU A 37 -0.43 -12.17 -6.91
C LEU A 37 -1.70 -11.47 -6.38
N SER A 38 -2.66 -11.16 -7.26
CA SER A 38 -3.88 -10.41 -6.93
C SER A 38 -4.62 -10.97 -5.71
N GLN A 39 -4.85 -12.28 -5.64
CA GLN A 39 -5.58 -12.87 -4.53
C GLN A 39 -4.87 -12.66 -3.18
N ALA A 40 -3.57 -12.94 -3.10
CA ALA A 40 -2.78 -12.73 -1.89
C ALA A 40 -2.71 -11.25 -1.49
N ARG A 41 -2.75 -10.32 -2.45
CA ARG A 41 -2.75 -8.87 -2.18
C ARG A 41 -4.13 -8.36 -1.75
N LYS A 42 -5.20 -9.00 -2.21
CA LYS A 42 -6.56 -8.74 -1.72
C LYS A 42 -6.69 -9.15 -0.25
N GLU A 43 -6.12 -10.28 0.13
CA GLU A 43 -6.05 -10.73 1.53
C GLU A 43 -5.25 -9.76 2.40
N ASP A 44 -4.13 -9.21 1.89
CA ASP A 44 -3.40 -8.14 2.58
C ASP A 44 -4.31 -6.93 2.85
N LEU A 45 -5.08 -6.48 1.85
CA LEU A 45 -6.00 -5.35 2.01
C LEU A 45 -7.08 -5.62 3.06
N LEU A 46 -7.71 -6.80 3.02
CA LEU A 46 -8.73 -7.20 3.99
C LEU A 46 -8.15 -7.27 5.41
N ALA A 47 -6.95 -7.81 5.56
CA ALA A 47 -6.27 -7.86 6.85
C ALA A 47 -5.96 -6.46 7.40
N LEU A 48 -5.53 -5.53 6.55
CA LEU A 48 -5.28 -4.14 6.95
C LEU A 48 -6.58 -3.41 7.35
N GLN A 49 -7.67 -3.65 6.64
CA GLN A 49 -8.99 -3.11 6.99
C GLN A 49 -9.50 -3.67 8.33
N LYS A 50 -9.31 -4.97 8.57
CA LYS A 50 -9.65 -5.61 9.85
C LYS A 50 -8.89 -4.98 11.01
N VAL A 51 -7.60 -4.70 10.84
CA VAL A 51 -6.79 -4.03 11.87
C VAL A 51 -7.35 -2.66 12.23
N ILE A 52 -7.83 -1.87 11.27
CA ILE A 52 -8.48 -0.57 11.56
C ILE A 52 -9.70 -0.76 12.46
N PHE A 53 -10.58 -1.71 12.10
CA PHE A 53 -11.82 -1.95 12.83
C PHE A 53 -11.55 -2.40 14.27
N GLU A 54 -10.59 -3.30 14.46
CA GLU A 54 -10.30 -3.89 15.77
C GLU A 54 -9.32 -3.06 16.61
N TYR A 55 -8.71 -2.01 16.06
CA TYR A 55 -7.59 -1.31 16.69
C TYR A 55 -7.93 -0.78 18.09
N LYS A 56 -9.04 -0.04 18.21
CA LYS A 56 -9.42 0.61 19.48
C LYS A 56 -9.80 -0.41 20.55
N ASP A 57 -10.42 -1.51 20.14
CA ASP A 57 -10.87 -2.56 21.05
C ASP A 57 -9.71 -3.43 21.53
N LYS A 58 -8.74 -3.71 20.66
CA LYS A 58 -7.57 -4.55 20.97
C LYS A 58 -6.45 -3.80 21.70
N PHE A 59 -6.26 -2.51 21.42
CA PHE A 59 -5.14 -1.73 21.96
C PHE A 59 -5.65 -0.61 22.88
N GLN A 60 -6.17 -1.01 24.05
CA GLN A 60 -6.80 -0.10 25.00
C GLN A 60 -5.81 0.75 25.81
N SER A 61 -4.57 0.28 25.99
CA SER A 61 -3.53 0.96 26.76
C SER A 61 -2.48 1.62 25.86
N ALA A 62 -1.91 2.74 26.31
CA ALA A 62 -0.85 3.46 25.60
C ALA A 62 0.36 2.57 25.23
N ASP A 63 0.77 1.66 26.11
CA ASP A 63 1.92 0.77 25.86
C ASP A 63 1.69 -0.19 24.70
N LEU A 64 0.49 -0.77 24.61
CA LEU A 64 0.10 -1.65 23.50
C LEU A 64 0.00 -0.87 22.19
N GLN A 65 -0.56 0.35 22.24
CA GLN A 65 -0.60 1.21 21.07
C GLN A 65 0.80 1.59 20.58
N ALA A 66 1.70 1.97 21.49
CA ALA A 66 3.09 2.28 21.20
C ALA A 66 3.82 1.06 20.61
N SER A 67 3.66 -0.11 21.24
CA SER A 67 4.23 -1.37 20.78
C SER A 67 3.77 -1.73 19.37
N PHE A 68 2.46 -1.61 19.11
CA PHE A 68 1.90 -1.86 17.78
C PHE A 68 2.50 -0.94 16.73
N TRP A 69 2.52 0.38 16.98
CA TRP A 69 3.02 1.34 15.99
C TRP A 69 4.52 1.18 15.76
N GLN A 70 5.28 0.89 16.81
CA GLN A 70 6.70 0.61 16.70
C GLN A 70 6.94 -0.62 15.83
N GLY A 71 6.20 -1.71 16.08
CA GLY A 71 6.20 -2.89 15.22
C GLY A 71 5.81 -2.55 13.78
N TYR A 72 4.76 -1.76 13.57
CA TYR A 72 4.29 -1.33 12.25
C TYR A 72 5.36 -0.58 11.46
N PHE A 73 6.04 0.39 12.06
CA PHE A 73 7.12 1.12 11.39
C PHE A 73 8.30 0.21 11.08
N GLU A 74 8.62 -0.72 11.96
CA GLU A 74 9.67 -1.70 11.74
C GLU A 74 9.29 -2.70 10.65
N GLY A 75 8.04 -3.16 10.59
CA GLY A 75 7.56 -4.05 9.53
C GLY A 75 7.53 -3.37 8.17
N LYS A 76 7.25 -2.06 8.12
CA LYS A 76 7.27 -1.28 6.89
C LYS A 76 8.63 -1.19 6.22
N SER A 77 9.72 -1.22 7.00
CA SER A 77 11.08 -1.18 6.42
C SER A 77 11.47 -2.51 5.77
N GLU A 78 10.82 -3.62 6.13
CA GLU A 78 11.04 -4.93 5.53
C GLU A 78 10.07 -5.16 4.38
N ARG A 79 10.48 -4.84 3.15
CA ARG A 79 9.58 -4.99 1.98
C ARG A 79 9.50 -6.42 1.44
N ARG A 80 10.58 -7.21 1.54
CA ARG A 80 10.77 -8.46 0.79
C ARG A 80 10.58 -9.72 1.63
N VAL A 81 11.17 -9.76 2.83
CA VAL A 81 11.17 -10.94 3.71
C VAL A 81 11.00 -10.45 5.14
N MET A 82 10.03 -11.01 5.87
CA MET A 82 9.94 -10.81 7.32
C MET A 82 11.05 -11.62 8.00
N LYS A 83 11.93 -10.95 8.73
CA LYS A 83 12.92 -11.62 9.58
C LYS A 83 12.26 -12.06 10.89
N LYS A 84 12.73 -13.17 11.48
CA LYS A 84 12.35 -13.53 12.86
C LYS A 84 12.95 -12.48 13.81
N ARG A 85 12.10 -11.79 14.58
CA ARG A 85 12.47 -10.61 15.38
C ARG A 85 12.36 -10.78 16.89
N ALA A 86 12.49 -12.02 17.37
CA ALA A 86 12.41 -12.36 18.79
C ALA A 86 13.31 -11.52 19.73
N ASN A 87 14.30 -10.77 19.21
CA ASN A 87 15.26 -9.96 19.98
C ASN A 87 15.46 -8.52 19.45
N SER A 88 14.44 -7.86 18.87
CA SER A 88 14.56 -6.44 18.49
C SER A 88 14.94 -5.59 19.72
N SER A 89 16.04 -4.80 19.65
CA SER A 89 16.49 -3.94 20.77
C SER A 89 15.41 -2.93 21.19
N LYS A 90 14.60 -2.52 20.21
CA LYS A 90 13.43 -1.66 20.35
C LYS A 90 12.28 -2.33 21.12
N LEU A 91 12.01 -3.60 20.81
CA LEU A 91 11.06 -4.43 21.56
C LEU A 91 11.56 -4.71 22.98
N LYS A 92 12.86 -4.99 23.13
CA LYS A 92 13.48 -5.23 24.44
C LYS A 92 13.34 -4.02 25.36
N ALA A 93 13.64 -2.81 24.86
CA ALA A 93 13.45 -1.57 25.62
C ALA A 93 11.99 -1.31 26.03
N LEU A 94 11.00 -1.71 25.22
CA LEU A 94 9.59 -1.64 25.59
C LEU A 94 9.24 -2.64 26.70
N ILE A 95 9.72 -3.87 26.57
CA ILE A 95 9.43 -4.97 27.50
C ILE A 95 10.09 -4.77 28.88
N ASP A 96 11.31 -4.21 28.90
CA ASP A 96 12.10 -4.03 30.12
C ASP A 96 11.43 -3.06 31.11
N ASN A 97 10.56 -2.16 30.64
CA ASN A 97 9.80 -1.20 31.46
C ASN A 97 8.44 -1.74 31.95
N LEU A 98 8.06 -2.97 31.59
CA LEU A 98 6.75 -3.55 31.91
C LEU A 98 6.82 -4.56 33.06
N THR A 99 5.76 -4.59 33.88
CA THR A 99 5.51 -5.69 34.82
C THR A 99 5.28 -7.01 34.09
N SER A 100 5.73 -8.13 34.68
CA SER A 100 5.85 -9.44 34.04
C SER A 100 4.58 -9.95 33.33
N GLY A 101 3.39 -9.57 33.79
CA GLY A 101 2.11 -9.95 33.17
C GLY A 101 1.81 -9.30 31.82
N ASN A 102 2.43 -8.15 31.51
CA ASN A 102 2.18 -7.42 30.25
C ASN A 102 3.21 -7.73 29.14
N LYS A 103 4.30 -8.45 29.46
CA LYS A 103 5.41 -8.68 28.52
C LYS A 103 5.01 -9.48 27.29
N GLN A 104 4.23 -10.56 27.48
CA GLN A 104 3.75 -11.39 26.36
C GLN A 104 2.79 -10.60 25.46
N LYS A 105 1.80 -9.93 26.05
CA LYS A 105 0.81 -9.14 25.30
C LYS A 105 1.45 -8.01 24.49
N THR A 106 2.46 -7.35 25.05
CA THR A 106 3.25 -6.34 24.34
C THR A 106 4.05 -6.94 23.18
N THR A 107 4.63 -8.13 23.37
CA THR A 107 5.34 -8.86 22.31
C THR A 107 4.40 -9.25 21.16
N ASP A 108 3.25 -9.83 21.47
CA ASP A 108 2.25 -10.22 20.47
C ASP A 108 1.73 -9.00 19.70
N THR A 109 1.54 -7.89 20.40
CA THR A 109 1.11 -6.61 19.82
C THR A 109 2.17 -6.01 18.91
N PHE A 110 3.45 -6.10 19.30
CA PHE A 110 4.56 -5.69 18.45
C PHE A 110 4.62 -6.50 17.17
N GLU A 111 4.56 -7.84 17.28
CA GLU A 111 4.61 -8.75 16.13
C GLU A 111 3.41 -8.54 15.19
N LEU A 112 2.22 -8.31 15.73
CA LEU A 112 1.05 -7.91 14.94
C LEU A 112 1.28 -6.58 14.22
N GLY A 113 1.92 -5.61 14.89
CA GLY A 113 2.40 -4.38 14.28
C GLY A 113 3.31 -4.66 13.09
N VAL A 114 4.36 -5.48 13.28
CA VAL A 114 5.32 -5.86 12.22
C VAL A 114 4.61 -6.47 11.01
N GLN A 115 3.72 -7.44 11.24
CA GLN A 115 2.96 -8.05 10.16
C GLN A 115 2.09 -7.04 9.41
N THR A 116 1.44 -6.13 10.15
CA THR A 116 0.61 -5.07 9.56
C THR A 116 1.46 -4.14 8.69
N GLY A 117 2.62 -3.71 9.20
CA GLY A 117 3.54 -2.85 8.47
C GLY A 117 4.07 -3.48 7.19
N TRP A 118 4.44 -4.76 7.27
CA TRP A 118 4.90 -5.56 6.15
C TRP A 118 3.83 -5.70 5.06
N ARG A 119 2.61 -6.10 5.44
CA ARG A 119 1.47 -6.20 4.52
C ARG A 119 1.18 -4.88 3.82
N TYR A 120 1.18 -3.78 4.58
CA TYR A 120 1.02 -2.43 4.02
C TYR A 120 2.09 -2.11 2.98
N ALA A 121 3.37 -2.27 3.30
CA ALA A 121 4.47 -1.93 2.41
C ALA A 121 4.43 -2.76 1.11
N ARG A 122 4.11 -4.04 1.24
CA ARG A 122 3.98 -4.99 0.15
C ARG A 122 2.80 -4.66 -0.77
N LEU A 123 1.61 -4.43 -0.21
CA LEU A 123 0.43 -4.03 -0.96
C LEU A 123 0.61 -2.69 -1.66
N LYS A 124 1.14 -1.68 -0.97
CA LYS A 124 1.44 -0.36 -1.55
C LYS A 124 2.36 -0.49 -2.76
N SER A 125 3.44 -1.25 -2.61
CA SER A 125 4.41 -1.45 -3.69
C SER A 125 3.78 -2.14 -4.90
N TYR A 126 2.96 -3.15 -4.65
CA TYR A 126 2.25 -3.88 -5.67
C TYR A 126 1.28 -2.98 -6.44
N LEU A 127 0.43 -2.23 -5.76
CA LEU A 127 -0.53 -1.32 -6.40
C LEU A 127 0.16 -0.17 -7.16
N LEU A 128 1.29 0.33 -6.67
CA LEU A 128 2.09 1.31 -7.39
C LEU A 128 2.66 0.74 -8.69
N ARG A 129 3.12 -0.52 -8.67
CA ARG A 129 3.59 -1.20 -9.88
C ARG A 129 2.45 -1.32 -10.91
N ILE A 130 1.30 -1.86 -10.51
CA ILE A 130 0.13 -2.00 -11.40
C ILE A 130 -0.31 -0.65 -11.96
N LYS A 131 -0.36 0.39 -11.13
CA LYS A 131 -0.66 1.75 -11.57
C LYS A 131 0.29 2.19 -12.68
N ASN A 132 1.59 2.05 -12.47
CA ASN A 132 2.60 2.49 -13.44
C ASN A 132 2.53 1.69 -14.74
N GLU A 133 2.29 0.37 -14.66
CA GLU A 133 2.10 -0.49 -15.83
C GLU A 133 0.88 -0.02 -16.65
N GLN A 134 -0.27 0.22 -16.02
CA GLN A 134 -1.46 0.68 -16.73
C GLN A 134 -1.34 2.11 -17.27
N ASP A 135 -0.74 3.02 -16.50
CA ASP A 135 -0.52 4.40 -16.96
C ASP A 135 0.43 4.39 -18.20
N THR A 136 1.43 3.51 -18.23
CA THR A 136 2.35 3.34 -19.37
C THR A 136 1.60 2.78 -20.59
N LEU A 137 0.78 1.75 -20.41
CA LEU A 137 -0.02 1.18 -21.51
C LEU A 137 -0.99 2.20 -22.09
N GLN A 138 -1.62 3.03 -21.25
CA GLN A 138 -2.51 4.09 -21.72
C GLN A 138 -1.77 5.17 -22.51
N GLN A 139 -0.57 5.57 -22.07
CA GLN A 139 0.26 6.51 -22.82
C GLN A 139 0.69 5.97 -24.18
N GLN A 140 1.08 4.69 -24.25
CA GLN A 140 1.43 4.03 -25.50
C GLN A 140 0.24 3.97 -26.48
N GLN A 141 -0.96 3.68 -25.97
CA GLN A 141 -2.18 3.69 -26.80
C GLN A 141 -2.51 5.08 -27.34
N LEU A 142 -2.37 6.13 -26.53
CA LEU A 142 -2.59 7.51 -26.96
C LEU A 142 -1.59 7.96 -28.02
N ALA A 143 -0.30 7.60 -27.85
CA ALA A 143 0.73 7.90 -28.83
C ALA A 143 0.47 7.18 -30.16
N ALA A 144 0.16 5.88 -30.11
CA ALA A 144 -0.18 5.10 -31.30
C ALA A 144 -1.42 5.64 -32.03
N TYR A 145 -2.43 6.09 -31.29
CA TYR A 145 -3.60 6.75 -31.87
C TYR A 145 -3.25 8.08 -32.53
N GLY A 146 -2.39 8.90 -31.91
CA GLY A 146 -1.88 10.13 -32.50
C GLY A 146 -1.13 9.91 -33.81
N GLU A 147 -0.24 8.92 -33.87
CA GLU A 147 0.50 8.52 -35.07
C GLU A 147 -0.44 8.02 -36.18
N PHE A 148 -1.46 7.23 -35.82
CA PHE A 148 -2.47 6.76 -36.76
C PHE A 148 -3.24 7.93 -37.39
N ILE A 149 -3.69 8.91 -36.59
CA ILE A 149 -4.38 10.09 -37.10
C ILE A 149 -3.46 10.97 -37.97
N ALA A 150 -2.18 11.10 -37.60
CA ALA A 150 -1.20 11.83 -38.41
C ALA A 150 -1.04 11.18 -39.81
N LYS A 151 -0.90 9.86 -39.87
CA LYS A 151 -0.81 9.10 -41.13
C LYS A 151 -2.06 9.25 -42.00
N ILE A 152 -3.26 9.27 -41.41
CA ILE A 152 -4.49 9.53 -42.17
C ILE A 152 -4.46 10.93 -42.79
N LYS A 153 -4.04 11.95 -42.03
CA LYS A 153 -3.98 13.33 -42.51
C LYS A 153 -2.94 13.53 -43.62
N GLU A 154 -1.78 12.89 -43.51
CA GLU A 154 -0.77 12.87 -44.57
C GLU A 154 -1.31 12.19 -45.83
N GLY A 155 -1.94 11.01 -45.70
CA GLY A 155 -2.55 10.31 -46.83
C GLY A 155 -3.75 11.00 -47.49
N CYS A 156 -4.43 11.92 -46.78
CA CYS A 156 -5.50 12.76 -47.34
C CYS A 156 -5.01 14.10 -47.91
N SER A 157 -3.75 14.47 -47.67
CA SER A 157 -3.14 15.68 -48.22
C SER A 157 -2.46 15.43 -49.58
N ASP A 158 -2.21 14.15 -49.92
CA ASP A 158 -1.69 13.72 -51.22
C ASP A 158 -2.79 13.30 -52.23
N SER A 159 -4.08 13.43 -51.87
CA SER A 159 -5.21 13.12 -52.77
C SER A 159 -5.79 14.39 -53.40
N ASP A 160 -5.01 15.06 -54.26
CA ASP A 160 -5.48 16.11 -55.17
C ASP A 160 -6.09 15.55 -56.48
N ASP A 161 -6.29 14.23 -56.61
CA ASP A 161 -6.90 13.61 -57.80
C ASP A 161 -8.21 12.88 -57.48
N LEU A 162 -9.27 13.65 -57.20
CA LEU A 162 -10.65 13.22 -57.48
C LEU A 162 -11.36 14.34 -58.24
N ASN A 163 -10.95 14.47 -59.50
CA ASN A 163 -11.59 15.30 -60.50
C ASN A 163 -12.94 14.66 -60.88
N PHE A 164 -13.99 14.92 -60.08
CA PHE A 164 -15.36 14.65 -60.48
C PHE A 164 -15.77 15.71 -61.51
N THR A 165 -15.63 15.36 -62.79
CA THR A 165 -16.33 16.05 -63.88
C THR A 165 -17.75 15.48 -63.97
N PHE A 166 -18.73 16.38 -63.85
CA PHE A 166 -20.16 16.11 -64.02
C PHE A 166 -20.52 15.83 -65.48
#